data_AF-A0A963GYR6-F1
#
_entry.id   AF-A0A963GYR6-F1
#
_cell.length_a   1.000
_cell.length_b   1.000
_cell.length_c   1.000
_cell.angle_alpha   90.00
_cell.angle_beta   90.00
_cell.angle_gamma   90.00
#
_symmetry.space_group_name_H-M   'P 1'
#
loop_
_entity.id
_entity.type
_entity.pdbx_description
1 polymer ?
#
loop_
_entity_poly.entity_id
_entity_poly.type
_entity_poly.pdbx_seq_one_letter_code
_entity_poly.pdbx_strand_id
1 'polypeptide(L)'
;MSLAVLYSRALEGMHAPLVTVETHIANGLPSFTIVGLPETEVKESRDRVRAALQTAHFKIPAQRITVNLAPADLPKESGRFDLPIALGILAASGQIPTDTLDQYEWAGELALTGELRPIHGALAMTYSAAQSGRSFVLPEHNAAEAALVKQARIHAAQSLLQICSHLTGDQPLPVYCTPPDQHNKQPDYPDMEEVKGQTQAKRALEIAAAGNHSLLMIGPPGTGKSMLAARFPGILPPMNESEALESAAIQSLSQGSFDISNWKRRPYRAPHHTASGVALVGGGSHPRPGEISLAMHGVLFLDELAEFDRKVLEVLREPLESGKITISRAARQAEFPARFQLIAAMNP
;
A
#
# COMPACT_ATOMS: atom_id res chain seq x y z
N MET A 1 19.12 27.60 10.73
CA MET A 1 18.11 27.53 11.82
C MET A 1 18.33 26.23 12.57
N SER A 2 18.14 26.18 13.89
CA SER A 2 18.33 24.95 14.67
C SER A 2 17.15 23.96 14.58
N LEU A 3 16.07 24.34 13.90
CA LEU A 3 14.86 23.55 13.70
C LEU A 3 14.64 23.34 12.19
N ALA A 4 14.33 22.11 11.80
CA ALA A 4 13.85 21.75 10.48
C ALA A 4 12.54 20.97 10.59
N VAL A 5 11.62 21.22 9.67
CA VAL A 5 10.30 20.56 9.62
C VAL A 5 10.12 19.94 8.25
N LEU A 6 9.83 18.65 8.22
CA LEU A 6 9.57 17.88 7.00
C LEU A 6 8.24 17.15 7.12
N TYR A 7 7.66 16.80 5.98
CA TYR A 7 6.40 16.08 5.91
C TYR A 7 6.61 14.65 5.43
N SER A 8 5.90 13.72 6.02
CA SER A 8 5.87 12.31 5.67
C SER A 8 4.47 11.76 5.92
N ARG A 9 4.27 10.45 5.77
CA ARG A 9 2.97 9.79 5.91
C ARG A 9 3.12 8.51 6.73
N ALA A 10 2.21 8.31 7.67
CA ALA A 10 2.02 7.00 8.31
C ALA A 10 1.12 6.11 7.45
N LEU A 11 0.98 4.84 7.82
CA LEU A 11 0.00 3.93 7.22
C LEU A 11 -0.96 3.40 8.28
N GLU A 12 -2.24 3.55 8.00
CA GLU A 12 -3.33 3.05 8.83
C GLU A 12 -4.38 2.38 7.93
N GLY A 13 -4.19 1.08 7.70
CA GLY A 13 -4.96 0.37 6.68
C GLY A 13 -4.74 0.99 5.30
N MET A 14 -5.82 1.46 4.67
CA MET A 14 -5.80 2.16 3.38
C MET A 14 -5.53 3.67 3.48
N HIS A 15 -5.58 4.23 4.69
CA HIS A 15 -5.34 5.64 4.90
C HIS A 15 -3.86 5.92 5.14
N ALA A 16 -3.40 7.07 4.68
CA ALA A 16 -2.05 7.55 4.94
C ALA A 16 -2.11 8.96 5.57
N PRO A 17 -2.32 9.06 6.89
CA PRO A 17 -2.37 10.34 7.57
C PRO A 17 -1.00 11.04 7.56
N LEU A 18 -1.03 12.38 7.53
CA LEU A 18 0.16 13.21 7.52
C LEU A 18 0.94 13.06 8.84
N VAL A 19 2.26 12.87 8.71
CA VAL A 19 3.20 12.90 9.82
C VAL A 19 4.17 14.06 9.61
N THR A 20 4.30 14.89 10.63
CA THR A 20 5.29 15.98 10.65
C THR A 20 6.53 15.49 11.38
N VAL A 21 7.68 15.61 10.72
CA VAL A 21 9.00 15.23 11.23
C VAL A 21 9.75 16.50 11.59
N GLU A 22 9.83 16.78 12.88
CA GLU A 22 10.50 17.97 13.41
C GLU A 22 11.86 17.58 13.95
N THR A 23 12.93 18.17 13.44
CA THR A 23 14.29 17.93 13.92
C THR A 23 14.85 19.20 14.54
N HIS A 24 15.20 19.13 15.82
CA HIS A 24 15.81 20.22 16.56
C HIS A 24 17.23 19.84 17.02
N ILE A 25 18.17 20.76 16.81
CA ILE A 25 19.57 20.61 17.23
C ILE A 25 19.89 21.69 18.28
N ALA A 26 20.27 21.25 19.47
CA ALA A 26 20.60 22.13 20.59
C ALA A 26 22.03 21.89 21.10
N ASN A 27 22.65 22.95 21.61
CA ASN A 27 23.93 22.85 22.32
C ASN A 27 23.82 21.91 23.53
N GLY A 28 24.84 21.09 23.76
CA GLY A 28 24.88 20.14 24.87
C GLY A 28 25.73 18.91 24.53
N LEU A 29 25.77 17.95 25.46
CA LEU A 29 26.43 16.66 25.21
C LEU A 29 25.76 15.93 24.04
N PRO A 30 26.53 15.27 23.15
CA PRO A 30 25.99 14.55 22.02
C PRO A 30 24.94 13.52 22.44
N SER A 31 23.72 13.69 21.97
CA SER A 31 22.64 12.72 22.17
C SER A 31 21.70 12.74 20.98
N PHE A 32 21.09 11.60 20.67
CA PHE A 32 20.11 11.48 19.59
C PHE A 32 18.87 10.77 20.14
N THR A 33 17.79 11.52 20.26
CA THR A 33 16.49 11.07 20.75
C THR A 33 15.45 11.18 19.64
N ILE A 34 14.65 10.12 19.47
CA ILE A 34 13.47 10.12 18.59
C ILE A 34 12.24 9.91 19.46
N VAL A 35 11.24 10.78 19.31
CA VAL A 35 9.96 10.76 20.03
C VAL A 35 8.86 10.38 19.04
N GLY A 36 7.97 9.47 19.45
CA GLY A 36 6.83 9.02 18.63
C GLY A 36 7.00 7.66 17.95
N LEU A 37 8.08 6.92 18.25
CA LEU A 37 8.33 5.53 17.81
C LEU A 37 8.53 4.58 19.01
N PRO A 38 8.30 3.26 18.83
CA PRO A 38 8.70 2.23 19.80
C PRO A 38 10.21 2.19 20.05
N GLU A 39 10.66 1.81 21.25
CA GLU A 39 12.08 1.87 21.65
C GLU A 39 13.05 1.08 20.73
N THR A 40 12.66 -0.12 20.29
CA THR A 40 13.47 -0.96 19.40
C THR A 40 13.68 -0.29 18.05
N GLU A 41 12.58 0.22 17.49
CA GLU A 41 12.54 0.94 16.22
C GLU A 41 13.35 2.24 16.25
N VAL A 42 13.34 2.95 17.38
CA VAL A 42 14.19 4.13 17.61
C VAL A 42 15.68 3.77 17.51
N LYS A 43 16.10 2.66 18.14
CA LYS A 43 17.52 2.24 18.12
C LYS A 43 17.97 1.89 16.71
N GLU A 44 17.17 1.10 15.99
CA GLU A 44 17.48 0.69 14.62
C GLU A 44 17.53 1.89 13.65
N SER A 45 16.52 2.75 13.66
CA SER A 45 16.48 3.96 12.81
C SER A 45 17.66 4.88 13.09
N ARG A 46 17.96 5.12 14.37
CA ARG A 46 19.11 5.95 14.77
C ARG A 46 20.41 5.40 14.21
N ASP A 47 20.65 4.11 14.34
CA ASP A 47 21.90 3.48 13.91
C ASP A 47 21.99 3.48 12.36
N ARG A 48 20.88 3.24 11.65
CA ARG A 48 20.80 3.33 10.19
C ARG A 48 21.05 4.74 9.66
N VAL A 49 20.34 5.73 10.19
CA VAL A 49 20.48 7.15 9.77
C VAL A 49 21.90 7.65 10.01
N ARG A 50 22.51 7.32 11.16
CA ARG A 50 23.90 7.71 11.43
C ARG A 50 24.88 7.09 10.44
N ALA A 51 24.78 5.78 10.18
CA ALA A 51 25.65 5.11 9.24
C ALA A 51 25.47 5.67 7.81
N ALA A 52 24.22 5.88 7.38
CA ALA A 52 23.92 6.45 6.07
C ALA A 52 24.52 7.85 5.88
N LEU A 53 24.36 8.74 6.87
CA LEU A 53 24.93 10.09 6.83
C LEU A 53 26.46 10.06 6.77
N GLN A 54 27.11 9.20 7.55
CA GLN A 54 28.57 9.05 7.55
C GLN A 54 29.10 8.52 6.22
N THR A 55 28.44 7.49 5.67
CA THR A 55 28.81 6.90 4.37
C THR A 55 28.63 7.90 3.23
N ALA A 56 27.57 8.69 3.28
CA ALA A 56 27.32 9.77 2.32
C ALA A 56 28.20 11.02 2.56
N HIS A 57 29.21 10.93 3.44
CA HIS A 57 30.17 11.99 3.76
C HIS A 57 29.57 13.26 4.39
N PHE A 58 28.37 13.16 4.96
CA PHE A 58 27.78 14.25 5.74
C PHE A 58 28.29 14.23 7.19
N LYS A 59 28.29 15.41 7.81
CA LYS A 59 28.68 15.56 9.22
C LYS A 59 27.48 15.26 10.10
N ILE A 60 27.67 14.39 11.09
CA ILE A 60 26.70 14.25 12.18
C ILE A 60 27.07 15.29 13.26
N PRO A 61 26.17 16.23 13.59
CA PRO A 61 26.43 17.22 14.63
C PRO A 61 26.72 16.55 15.98
N ALA A 62 27.84 16.91 16.61
CA ALA A 62 28.18 16.49 17.97
C ALA A 62 27.41 17.32 19.02
N GLN A 63 26.10 17.38 18.87
CA GLN A 63 25.16 18.19 19.65
C GLN A 63 23.95 17.33 20.05
N ARG A 64 23.01 17.90 20.82
CA ARG A 64 21.77 17.23 21.18
C ARG A 64 20.78 17.31 20.01
N ILE A 65 20.53 16.17 19.37
CA ILE A 65 19.57 16.01 18.28
C ILE A 65 18.28 15.42 18.86
N THR A 66 17.17 16.13 18.68
CA THR A 66 15.82 15.66 19.06
C THR A 66 14.96 15.63 17.83
N VAL A 67 14.37 14.47 17.55
CA VAL A 67 13.44 14.29 16.44
C VAL A 67 12.07 13.93 16.97
N ASN A 68 11.04 14.68 16.59
CA ASN A 68 9.67 14.46 16.99
C ASN A 68 8.84 14.05 15.77
N LEU A 69 8.12 12.93 15.88
CA LEU A 69 7.18 12.46 14.87
C LEU A 69 5.74 12.70 15.36
N ALA A 70 5.11 13.75 14.84
CA ALA A 70 3.76 14.13 15.21
C ALA A 70 2.74 13.76 14.12
N PRO A 71 1.50 13.38 14.47
CA PRO A 71 0.97 13.20 15.84
C PRO A 71 1.31 11.83 16.46
N ALA A 72 1.38 11.76 17.79
CA ALA A 72 1.96 10.62 18.53
C ALA A 72 1.09 9.34 18.51
N ASP A 73 -0.21 9.48 18.29
CA ASP A 73 -1.24 8.43 18.27
C ASP A 73 -1.21 7.54 17.02
N LEU A 74 -0.63 8.03 15.92
CA LEU A 74 -0.56 7.24 14.69
C LEU A 74 0.40 6.05 14.79
N PRO A 75 0.06 4.90 14.16
CA PRO A 75 0.98 3.78 14.02
C PRO A 75 2.14 4.18 13.11
N LYS A 76 3.33 4.30 13.70
CA LYS A 76 4.55 4.67 12.97
C LYS A 76 5.51 3.48 13.04
N GLU A 77 5.88 2.99 11.86
CA GLU A 77 6.95 2.01 11.67
C GLU A 77 8.20 2.75 11.17
N SER A 78 9.35 2.45 11.76
CA SER A 78 10.58 3.25 11.57
C SER A 78 11.09 3.38 10.14
N GLY A 79 11.06 2.31 9.34
CA GLY A 79 11.78 2.24 8.06
C GLY A 79 11.55 3.45 7.16
N ARG A 80 10.29 3.77 6.87
CA ARG A 80 9.91 4.88 5.96
C ARG A 80 10.32 6.27 6.45
N PHE A 81 10.55 6.44 7.75
CA PHE A 81 10.91 7.73 8.35
C PHE A 81 12.41 7.99 8.37
N ASP A 82 13.25 7.00 8.06
CA ASP A 82 14.71 7.19 8.06
C ASP A 82 15.13 8.34 7.13
N LEU A 83 14.55 8.41 5.92
CA LEU A 83 14.80 9.49 4.97
C LEU A 83 14.44 10.89 5.52
N PRO A 84 13.18 11.20 5.92
CA PRO A 84 12.86 12.52 6.46
C PRO A 84 13.63 12.85 7.74
N ILE A 85 13.99 11.86 8.56
CA ILE A 85 14.85 12.06 9.74
C ILE A 85 16.25 12.51 9.32
N ALA A 86 16.88 11.82 8.36
CA ALA A 86 18.20 12.18 7.85
C ALA A 86 18.22 13.59 7.24
N LEU A 87 17.22 13.91 6.40
CA LEU A 87 17.07 15.24 5.81
C LEU A 87 16.83 16.32 6.88
N GLY A 88 16.04 16.02 7.93
CA GLY A 88 15.85 16.92 9.06
C GLY A 88 17.13 17.26 9.79
N ILE A 89 18.02 16.28 10.00
CA ILE A 89 19.34 16.50 10.61
C ILE A 89 20.21 17.38 9.69
N LEU A 90 20.24 17.09 8.39
CA LEU A 90 21.02 17.88 7.42
C LEU A 90 20.51 19.33 7.33
N ALA A 91 19.20 19.53 7.29
CA ALA A 91 18.57 20.84 7.24
C ALA A 91 18.82 21.66 8.52
N ALA A 92 18.58 21.06 9.69
CA ALA A 92 18.78 21.73 10.98
C ALA A 92 20.27 22.04 11.26
N SER A 93 21.20 21.29 10.65
CA SER A 93 22.64 21.56 10.72
C SER A 93 23.16 22.49 9.62
N GLY A 94 22.30 22.94 8.70
CA GLY A 94 22.66 23.85 7.61
C GLY A 94 23.52 23.20 6.52
N GLN A 95 23.47 21.88 6.37
CA GLN A 95 24.21 21.14 5.33
C GLN A 95 23.46 21.05 4.00
N ILE A 96 22.15 21.31 4.00
CA ILE A 96 21.31 21.37 2.79
C ILE A 96 20.42 22.62 2.81
N PRO A 97 19.99 23.12 1.63
CA PRO A 97 19.00 24.20 1.55
C PRO A 97 17.67 23.79 2.18
N THR A 98 17.01 24.76 2.82
CA THR A 98 15.73 24.53 3.52
C THR A 98 14.52 25.10 2.80
N ASP A 99 14.72 25.93 1.78
CA ASP A 99 13.70 26.82 1.21
C ASP A 99 12.60 26.08 0.44
N THR A 100 12.84 24.81 0.09
CA THR A 100 11.93 24.00 -0.72
C THR A 100 11.42 22.75 0.00
N LEU A 101 11.86 22.47 1.23
CA LEU A 101 11.56 21.22 1.93
C LEU A 101 10.07 21.02 2.23
N ASP A 102 9.32 22.12 2.39
CA ASP A 102 7.88 22.15 2.65
C ASP A 102 7.02 21.83 1.42
N GLN A 103 7.61 21.89 0.22
CA GLN A 103 7.01 21.53 -1.06
C GLN A 103 6.99 20.02 -1.30
N TYR A 104 7.64 19.24 -0.44
CA TYR A 104 7.79 17.81 -0.58
C TYR A 104 7.22 17.03 0.62
N GLU A 105 6.76 15.82 0.35
CA GLU A 105 6.58 14.77 1.34
C GLU A 105 7.58 13.64 1.06
N TRP A 106 8.19 13.12 2.12
CA TRP A 106 9.36 12.25 2.05
C TRP A 106 9.05 10.90 2.68
N ALA A 107 9.35 9.81 2.00
CA ALA A 107 9.28 8.48 2.58
C ALA A 107 10.37 7.58 1.99
N GLY A 108 11.08 6.84 2.83
CA GLY A 108 12.16 5.96 2.38
C GLY A 108 12.92 5.35 3.54
N GLU A 109 13.26 4.06 3.42
CA GLU A 109 14.18 3.41 4.34
C GLU A 109 15.62 3.62 3.87
N LEU A 110 16.53 3.93 4.80
CA LEU A 110 17.94 4.10 4.50
C LEU A 110 18.71 2.82 4.83
N ALA A 111 19.44 2.31 3.84
CA ALA A 111 20.50 1.36 4.09
C ALA A 111 21.70 2.05 4.76
N LEU A 112 22.58 1.28 5.42
CA LEU A 112 23.82 1.80 6.02
C LEU A 112 24.73 2.49 4.99
N THR A 113 24.59 2.12 3.70
CA THR A 113 25.29 2.70 2.55
C THR A 113 24.76 4.06 2.12
N GLY A 114 23.59 4.47 2.61
CA GLY A 114 22.88 5.66 2.14
C GLY A 114 21.96 5.41 0.93
N GLU A 115 21.86 4.18 0.45
CA GLU A 115 20.86 3.78 -0.56
C GLU A 115 19.45 3.76 0.03
N LEU A 116 18.47 4.05 -0.81
CA LEU A 116 17.05 4.00 -0.47
C LEU A 116 16.49 2.61 -0.75
N ARG A 117 15.94 2.00 0.29
CA ARG A 117 15.24 0.72 0.24
C ARG A 117 13.74 0.92 0.02
N PRO A 118 13.07 -0.02 -0.67
CA PRO A 118 11.65 0.08 -0.93
C PRO A 118 10.85 0.13 0.38
N ILE A 119 9.75 0.87 0.35
CA ILE A 119 8.84 1.03 1.46
C ILE A 119 7.50 0.37 1.15
N HIS A 120 6.79 -0.03 2.19
CA HIS A 120 5.44 -0.58 2.04
C HIS A 120 4.39 0.52 1.92
N GLY A 121 3.39 0.29 1.05
CA GLY A 121 2.22 1.14 0.87
C GLY A 121 2.50 2.48 0.19
N ALA A 122 3.47 2.56 -0.72
CA ALA A 122 3.80 3.81 -1.40
C ALA A 122 2.63 4.35 -2.22
N LEU A 123 1.80 3.47 -2.80
CA LEU A 123 0.59 3.85 -3.51
C LEU A 123 -0.43 4.57 -2.59
N ALA A 124 -0.71 4.03 -1.40
CA ALA A 124 -1.65 4.63 -0.44
C ALA A 124 -1.14 5.98 0.09
N MET A 125 0.16 6.07 0.38
CA MET A 125 0.81 7.33 0.78
C MET A 125 0.72 8.38 -0.32
N THR A 126 1.04 7.99 -1.55
CA THR A 126 1.00 8.87 -2.71
C THR A 126 -0.42 9.35 -3.02
N TYR A 127 -1.42 8.47 -2.92
CA TYR A 127 -2.83 8.83 -3.13
C TYR A 127 -3.28 9.91 -2.13
N SER A 128 -2.88 9.77 -0.86
CA SER A 128 -3.20 10.76 0.18
C SER A 128 -2.37 12.04 0.06
N ALA A 129 -1.13 11.94 -0.43
CA ALA A 129 -0.25 13.08 -0.67
C ALA A 129 -0.67 13.92 -1.89
N ALA A 130 -1.26 13.30 -2.92
CA ALA A 130 -1.78 14.02 -4.09
C ALA A 130 -2.79 15.12 -3.72
N GLN A 131 -3.48 14.96 -2.59
CA GLN A 131 -4.46 15.92 -2.08
C GLN A 131 -3.83 17.11 -1.33
N SER A 132 -2.56 17.01 -0.93
CA SER A 132 -1.86 18.10 -0.21
C SER A 132 -1.20 19.11 -1.15
N GLY A 133 -1.08 18.80 -2.44
CA GLY A 133 -0.43 19.64 -3.44
C GLY A 133 1.10 19.63 -3.39
N ARG A 134 1.70 18.80 -2.53
CA ARG A 134 3.16 18.60 -2.43
C ARG A 134 3.64 17.52 -3.39
N SER A 135 4.89 17.61 -3.82
CA SER A 135 5.56 16.53 -4.54
C SER A 135 5.93 15.41 -3.56
N PHE A 136 5.92 14.15 -4.00
CA PHE A 136 6.27 13.01 -3.17
C PHE A 136 7.61 12.41 -3.60
N VAL A 137 8.55 12.28 -2.66
CA VAL A 137 9.87 11.69 -2.91
C VAL A 137 9.98 10.34 -2.23
N LEU A 138 10.30 9.31 -3.01
CA LEU A 138 10.33 7.91 -2.58
C LEU A 138 11.43 7.10 -3.26
N PRO A 139 11.72 5.87 -2.79
CA PRO A 139 12.69 4.98 -3.41
C PRO A 139 12.28 4.65 -4.85
N GLU A 140 13.24 4.57 -5.77
CA GLU A 140 12.98 4.29 -7.19
C GLU A 140 12.13 3.01 -7.42
N HIS A 141 12.36 1.98 -6.61
CA HIS A 141 11.62 0.72 -6.67
C HIS A 141 10.10 0.88 -6.45
N ASN A 142 9.66 1.93 -5.74
CA ASN A 142 8.25 2.24 -5.51
C ASN A 142 7.68 3.24 -6.53
N ALA A 143 8.52 3.83 -7.39
CA ALA A 143 8.09 4.93 -8.26
C ALA A 143 7.01 4.54 -9.26
N ALA A 144 7.13 3.33 -9.79
CA ALA A 144 6.21 2.83 -10.80
C ALA A 144 4.79 2.62 -10.23
N GLU A 145 4.64 2.09 -9.01
CA GLU A 145 3.32 1.97 -8.35
C GLU A 145 2.78 3.34 -7.92
N ALA A 146 3.63 4.23 -7.40
CA ALA A 146 3.21 5.56 -6.96
C ALA A 146 2.69 6.41 -8.14
N ALA A 147 3.31 6.28 -9.31
CA ALA A 147 2.93 7.00 -10.52
C ALA A 147 1.58 6.56 -11.11
N LEU A 148 0.94 5.51 -10.58
CA LEU A 148 -0.47 5.19 -10.88
C LEU A 148 -1.43 6.31 -10.44
N VAL A 149 -1.04 7.09 -9.44
CA VAL A 149 -1.79 8.27 -8.97
C VAL A 149 -1.49 9.46 -9.87
N LYS A 150 -2.28 9.64 -10.92
CA LYS A 150 -2.06 10.67 -11.95
C LYS A 150 -2.00 12.11 -11.42
N GLN A 151 -2.65 12.40 -10.30
CA GLN A 151 -2.63 13.75 -9.71
C GLN A 151 -1.35 14.02 -8.89
N ALA A 152 -0.56 13.00 -8.56
CA ALA A 152 0.63 13.15 -7.74
C ALA A 152 1.87 13.49 -8.59
N ARG A 153 2.77 14.33 -8.04
CA ARG A 153 4.09 14.59 -8.63
C ARG A 153 5.12 13.74 -7.90
N ILE A 154 5.64 12.71 -8.57
CA ILE A 154 6.56 11.74 -7.95
C ILE A 154 7.99 12.03 -8.36
N HIS A 155 8.90 12.03 -7.40
CA HIS A 155 10.35 11.99 -7.64
C HIS A 155 10.92 10.70 -7.07
N ALA A 156 11.61 9.95 -7.94
CA ALA A 156 12.24 8.70 -7.61
C ALA A 156 13.71 8.94 -7.25
N ALA A 157 14.19 8.39 -6.14
CA ALA A 157 15.60 8.44 -5.77
C ALA A 157 16.15 7.06 -5.40
N GLN A 158 17.42 6.85 -5.70
CA GLN A 158 18.19 5.65 -5.35
C GLN A 158 18.98 5.82 -4.04
N SER A 159 19.31 7.05 -3.67
CA SER A 159 20.15 7.32 -2.50
C SER A 159 19.89 8.69 -1.87
N LEU A 160 20.32 8.83 -0.61
CA LEU A 160 20.32 10.09 0.11
C LEU A 160 21.13 11.18 -0.62
N LEU A 161 22.26 10.80 -1.23
CA LEU A 161 23.12 11.74 -1.95
C LEU A 161 22.44 12.34 -3.18
N GLN A 162 21.68 11.52 -3.92
CA GLN A 162 20.90 11.98 -5.07
C GLN A 162 19.82 12.98 -4.65
N ILE A 163 19.17 12.77 -3.50
CA ILE A 163 18.20 13.72 -2.95
C ILE A 163 18.88 15.04 -2.55
N CYS A 164 20.05 14.96 -1.90
CA CYS A 164 20.78 16.18 -1.53
C CYS A 164 21.20 16.97 -2.77
N SER A 165 21.65 16.29 -3.84
CA SER A 165 22.02 16.91 -5.13
C SER A 165 20.81 17.56 -5.82
N HIS A 166 19.62 17.01 -5.62
CA HIS A 166 18.38 17.64 -6.10
C HIS A 166 18.03 18.90 -5.33
N LEU A 167 18.21 18.89 -4.00
CA LEU A 167 17.94 20.06 -3.14
C LEU A 167 18.95 21.19 -3.35
N THR A 168 20.22 20.90 -3.66
CA THR A 168 21.23 21.90 -4.01
C THR A 168 21.09 22.45 -5.43
N GLY A 169 20.33 21.76 -6.29
CA GLY A 169 20.13 22.12 -7.69
C GLY A 169 21.22 21.59 -8.64
N ASP A 170 22.19 20.82 -8.14
CA ASP A 170 23.27 20.24 -8.96
C ASP A 170 22.74 19.19 -9.94
N GLN A 171 21.87 18.30 -9.46
CA GLN A 171 21.22 17.26 -10.25
C GLN A 171 19.75 17.15 -9.86
N PRO A 172 18.85 17.90 -10.50
CA PRO A 172 17.44 17.84 -10.16
C PRO A 172 16.85 16.47 -10.51
N LEU A 173 16.10 15.89 -9.57
CA LEU A 173 15.34 14.67 -9.81
C LEU A 173 14.20 14.96 -10.79
N PRO A 174 14.10 14.25 -11.93
CA PRO A 174 12.98 14.41 -12.84
C PRO A 174 11.68 13.95 -12.17
N VAL A 175 10.56 14.49 -12.64
CA VAL A 175 9.25 13.91 -12.32
C VAL A 175 9.17 12.55 -12.97
N TYR A 176 8.89 11.52 -12.18
CA TYR A 176 8.75 10.16 -12.66
C TYR A 176 7.46 10.05 -13.48
N CYS A 177 7.61 9.65 -14.74
CA CYS A 177 6.50 9.40 -15.64
C CYS A 177 6.46 7.89 -15.96
N THR A 178 5.33 7.24 -15.73
CA THR A 178 5.15 5.84 -16.13
C THR A 178 5.23 5.73 -17.65
N PRO A 179 5.96 4.73 -18.19
CA PRO A 179 5.99 4.48 -19.62
C PRO A 179 4.57 4.27 -20.21
N PRO A 180 4.25 4.86 -21.38
CA PRO A 180 2.91 4.78 -21.99
C PRO A 180 2.39 3.35 -22.17
N ASP A 181 3.28 2.40 -22.46
CA ASP A 181 2.92 1.02 -22.82
C ASP A 181 2.54 0.14 -21.62
N GLN A 182 2.87 0.56 -20.40
CA GLN A 182 2.59 -0.24 -19.19
C GLN A 182 1.13 -0.14 -18.73
N HIS A 183 0.40 0.91 -19.10
CA HIS A 183 -0.98 1.12 -18.67
C HIS A 183 -2.05 0.52 -19.58
N ASN A 184 -1.70 0.11 -20.80
CA ASN A 184 -2.66 -0.15 -21.87
C ASN A 184 -2.80 -1.61 -22.26
N LYS A 185 -2.12 -2.54 -21.57
CA LYS A 185 -2.39 -3.97 -21.74
C LYS A 185 -3.74 -4.27 -21.10
N GLN A 186 -4.68 -4.76 -21.91
CA GLN A 186 -5.91 -5.33 -21.37
C GLN A 186 -5.53 -6.52 -20.48
N PRO A 187 -6.13 -6.63 -19.29
CA PRO A 187 -5.85 -7.75 -18.42
C PRO A 187 -6.29 -9.05 -19.12
N ASP A 188 -5.40 -10.04 -19.11
CA ASP A 188 -5.67 -11.34 -19.71
C ASP A 188 -6.41 -12.22 -18.71
N TYR A 189 -7.58 -12.70 -19.13
CA TYR A 189 -8.43 -13.61 -18.37
C TYR A 189 -8.73 -14.85 -19.20
N PRO A 190 -8.93 -16.01 -18.55
CA PRO A 190 -9.54 -17.15 -19.22
C PRO A 190 -10.86 -16.74 -19.89
N ASP A 191 -11.07 -17.17 -21.13
CA ASP A 191 -12.22 -16.74 -21.93
C ASP A 191 -13.45 -17.63 -21.69
N MET A 192 -14.63 -17.00 -21.65
CA MET A 192 -15.92 -17.68 -21.58
C MET A 192 -16.26 -18.46 -22.86
N GLU A 193 -15.62 -18.16 -23.99
CA GLU A 193 -15.73 -18.92 -25.24
C GLU A 193 -15.21 -20.36 -25.11
N GLU A 194 -14.23 -20.61 -24.24
CA GLU A 194 -13.67 -21.94 -24.00
C GLU A 194 -14.70 -22.90 -23.35
N VAL A 195 -15.72 -22.36 -22.69
CA VAL A 195 -16.76 -23.18 -22.05
C VAL A 195 -17.74 -23.66 -23.12
N LYS A 196 -17.76 -24.96 -23.37
CA LYS A 196 -18.68 -25.56 -24.35
C LYS A 196 -20.04 -25.82 -23.71
N GLY A 197 -21.11 -25.29 -24.31
CA GLY A 197 -22.48 -25.44 -23.80
C GLY A 197 -22.79 -24.53 -22.61
N GLN A 198 -23.59 -25.02 -21.65
CA GLN A 198 -23.98 -24.30 -20.43
C GLN A 198 -24.64 -22.92 -20.66
N THR A 199 -25.44 -22.78 -21.73
CA THR A 199 -26.04 -21.49 -22.15
C THR A 199 -26.79 -20.78 -21.02
N GLN A 200 -27.53 -21.52 -20.20
CA GLN A 200 -28.26 -20.96 -19.06
C GLN A 200 -27.30 -20.40 -17.99
N ALA A 201 -26.24 -21.13 -17.67
CA ALA A 201 -25.25 -20.68 -16.68
C ALA A 201 -24.45 -19.48 -17.21
N LYS A 202 -24.02 -19.50 -18.48
CA LYS A 202 -23.38 -18.34 -19.13
C LYS A 202 -24.27 -17.10 -19.06
N ARG A 203 -25.56 -17.25 -19.39
CA ARG A 203 -26.52 -16.15 -19.34
C ARG A 203 -26.70 -15.62 -17.92
N ALA A 204 -26.76 -16.50 -16.92
CA ALA A 204 -26.84 -16.09 -15.51
C ALA A 204 -25.60 -15.31 -15.08
N LEU A 205 -24.40 -15.73 -15.50
CA LEU A 205 -23.15 -15.03 -15.23
C LEU A 205 -23.10 -13.66 -15.93
N GLU A 206 -23.54 -13.54 -17.18
CA GLU A 206 -23.64 -12.24 -17.85
C GLU A 206 -24.56 -11.27 -17.10
N ILE A 207 -25.73 -11.75 -16.66
CA ILE A 207 -26.68 -10.95 -15.88
C ILE A 207 -26.05 -10.54 -14.54
N ALA A 208 -25.39 -11.48 -13.85
CA ALA A 208 -24.72 -11.22 -12.59
C ALA A 208 -23.59 -10.19 -12.73
N ALA A 209 -22.76 -10.32 -13.77
CA ALA A 209 -21.68 -9.40 -14.07
C ALA A 209 -22.18 -7.98 -14.37
N ALA A 210 -23.24 -7.86 -15.18
CA ALA A 210 -23.85 -6.58 -15.52
C ALA A 210 -24.57 -5.91 -14.34
N GLY A 211 -25.20 -6.71 -13.47
CA GLY A 211 -25.98 -6.24 -12.31
C GLY A 211 -25.19 -6.12 -11.01
N ASN A 212 -23.91 -6.48 -10.99
CA ASN A 212 -23.12 -6.67 -9.77
C ASN A 212 -23.79 -7.60 -8.74
N HIS A 213 -24.38 -8.70 -9.21
CA HIS A 213 -25.05 -9.66 -8.34
C HIS A 213 -24.13 -10.81 -7.94
N SER A 214 -24.19 -11.20 -6.66
CA SER A 214 -23.63 -12.45 -6.19
C SER A 214 -24.41 -13.64 -6.75
N LEU A 215 -23.73 -14.74 -7.05
CA LEU A 215 -24.31 -15.90 -7.71
C LEU A 215 -23.91 -17.20 -7.01
N LEU A 216 -24.87 -18.12 -6.89
CA LEU A 216 -24.67 -19.46 -6.36
C LEU A 216 -24.97 -20.50 -7.46
N MET A 217 -23.99 -21.32 -7.78
CA MET A 217 -24.12 -22.44 -8.72
C MET A 217 -24.32 -23.75 -7.95
N ILE A 218 -25.44 -24.43 -8.21
CA ILE A 218 -25.74 -25.74 -7.64
C ILE A 218 -25.74 -26.76 -8.77
N GLY A 219 -24.95 -27.83 -8.61
CA GLY A 219 -24.96 -28.93 -9.56
C GLY A 219 -23.97 -30.03 -9.21
N PRO A 220 -24.07 -31.22 -9.84
CA PRO A 220 -23.14 -32.32 -9.61
C PRO A 220 -21.66 -31.94 -9.78
N PRO A 221 -20.71 -32.69 -9.19
CA PRO A 221 -19.29 -32.52 -9.45
C PRO A 221 -18.96 -32.71 -10.93
N GLY A 222 -17.91 -32.05 -11.42
CA GLY A 222 -17.46 -32.16 -12.81
C GLY A 222 -18.31 -31.40 -13.85
N THR A 223 -19.32 -30.63 -13.44
CA THR A 223 -20.19 -29.86 -14.35
C THR A 223 -19.60 -28.53 -14.84
N GLY A 224 -18.37 -28.18 -14.43
CA GLY A 224 -17.67 -26.97 -14.86
C GLY A 224 -17.91 -25.71 -14.02
N LYS A 225 -18.45 -25.83 -12.80
CA LYS A 225 -18.71 -24.69 -11.89
C LYS A 225 -17.47 -23.83 -11.64
N SER A 226 -16.36 -24.44 -11.23
CA SER A 226 -15.10 -23.73 -10.98
C SER A 226 -14.49 -23.18 -12.27
N MET A 227 -14.71 -23.85 -13.41
CA MET A 227 -14.29 -23.38 -14.74
C MET A 227 -15.02 -22.09 -15.13
N LEU A 228 -16.33 -22.04 -14.89
CA LEU A 228 -17.17 -20.85 -15.09
C LEU A 228 -16.76 -19.70 -14.16
N ALA A 229 -16.54 -19.98 -12.87
CA ALA A 229 -16.13 -18.98 -11.89
C ALA A 229 -14.80 -18.30 -12.25
N ALA A 230 -13.79 -19.08 -12.67
CA ALA A 230 -12.47 -18.55 -13.04
C ALA A 230 -12.49 -17.62 -14.27
N ARG A 231 -13.54 -17.71 -15.12
CA ARG A 231 -13.75 -16.87 -16.31
C ARG A 231 -14.62 -15.66 -16.05
N PHE A 232 -15.30 -15.64 -14.90
CA PHE A 232 -16.19 -14.56 -14.52
C PHE A 232 -15.52 -13.18 -14.47
N PRO A 233 -14.26 -13.01 -13.96
CA PRO A 233 -13.58 -11.72 -13.99
C PRO A 233 -13.43 -11.12 -15.40
N GLY A 234 -13.33 -11.97 -16.44
CA GLY A 234 -13.17 -11.53 -17.83
C GLY A 234 -14.42 -10.94 -18.46
N ILE A 235 -15.61 -11.18 -17.89
CA ILE A 235 -16.89 -10.63 -18.36
C ILE A 235 -17.40 -9.46 -17.49
N LEU A 236 -16.67 -9.11 -16.42
CA LEU A 236 -17.01 -7.96 -15.60
C LEU A 236 -16.79 -6.65 -16.37
N PRO A 237 -17.55 -5.58 -16.07
CA PRO A 237 -17.25 -4.25 -16.57
C PRO A 237 -15.79 -3.86 -16.27
N PRO A 238 -15.11 -3.11 -17.15
CA PRO A 238 -13.74 -2.67 -16.89
C PRO A 238 -13.67 -1.77 -15.66
N MET A 239 -12.55 -1.83 -14.93
CA MET A 239 -12.35 -0.95 -13.77
C MET A 239 -12.20 0.51 -14.18
N ASN A 240 -12.92 1.39 -13.47
CA ASN A 240 -12.60 2.81 -13.50
C ASN A 240 -11.30 3.08 -12.73
N GLU A 241 -10.76 4.30 -12.82
CA GLU A 241 -9.46 4.62 -12.20
C GLU A 241 -9.49 4.54 -10.67
N SER A 242 -10.60 4.95 -10.04
CA SER A 242 -10.75 4.86 -8.59
C SER A 242 -10.77 3.41 -8.12
N GLU A 243 -11.50 2.54 -8.82
CA GLU A 243 -11.55 1.10 -8.53
C GLU A 243 -10.17 0.46 -8.65
N ALA A 244 -9.44 0.81 -9.72
CA ALA A 244 -8.10 0.29 -9.96
C ALA A 244 -7.10 0.75 -8.88
N LEU A 245 -7.16 2.02 -8.47
CA LEU A 245 -6.33 2.56 -7.39
C LEU A 245 -6.63 1.90 -6.04
N GLU A 246 -7.90 1.74 -5.68
CA GLU A 246 -8.30 1.09 -4.44
C GLU A 246 -7.84 -0.38 -4.41
N SER A 247 -8.06 -1.13 -5.49
CA SER A 247 -7.64 -2.54 -5.58
C SER A 247 -6.11 -2.68 -5.51
N ALA A 248 -5.38 -1.84 -6.25
CA ALA A 248 -3.92 -1.85 -6.24
C ALA A 248 -3.33 -1.46 -4.88
N ALA A 249 -3.94 -0.50 -4.17
CA ALA A 249 -3.47 -0.08 -2.85
C ALA A 249 -3.61 -1.21 -1.81
N ILE A 250 -4.71 -1.97 -1.82
CA ILE A 250 -4.87 -3.13 -0.92
C ILE A 250 -3.83 -4.22 -1.21
N GLN A 251 -3.56 -4.48 -2.49
CA GLN A 251 -2.55 -5.46 -2.90
C GLN A 251 -1.14 -5.02 -2.49
N SER A 252 -0.79 -3.75 -2.70
CA SER A 252 0.48 -3.14 -2.27
C SER A 252 0.68 -3.25 -0.75
N LEU A 253 -0.38 -3.05 0.04
CA LEU A 253 -0.33 -3.19 1.50
C LEU A 253 -0.10 -4.64 1.97
N SER A 254 -0.61 -5.62 1.21
CA SER A 254 -0.50 -7.04 1.57
C SER A 254 0.88 -7.62 1.25
N GLN A 255 1.38 -7.35 0.03
CA GLN A 255 2.63 -7.91 -0.49
C GLN A 255 3.84 -7.00 -0.25
N GLY A 256 3.60 -5.74 0.11
CA GLY A 256 4.62 -4.74 0.34
C GLY A 256 5.02 -3.94 -0.90
N SER A 257 4.59 -4.38 -2.08
CA SER A 257 4.67 -3.68 -3.37
C SER A 257 3.54 -4.16 -4.27
N PHE A 258 3.18 -3.35 -5.28
CA PHE A 258 2.22 -3.72 -6.31
C PHE A 258 2.93 -4.08 -7.63
N ASP A 259 2.57 -5.24 -8.19
CA ASP A 259 2.96 -5.57 -9.55
C ASP A 259 2.06 -4.85 -10.55
N ILE A 260 2.64 -3.91 -11.28
CA ILE A 260 2.00 -3.10 -12.32
C ILE A 260 1.37 -3.95 -13.43
N SER A 261 1.85 -5.17 -13.65
CA SER A 261 1.22 -6.09 -14.60
C SER A 261 -0.24 -6.41 -14.25
N ASN A 262 -0.63 -6.23 -12.98
CA ASN A 262 -2.00 -6.40 -12.49
C ASN A 262 -2.81 -5.10 -12.49
N TRP A 263 -2.30 -4.01 -13.06
CA TRP A 263 -3.06 -2.76 -13.17
C TRP A 263 -4.38 -2.96 -13.92
N LYS A 264 -5.48 -2.46 -13.36
CA LYS A 264 -6.85 -2.65 -13.87
C LYS A 264 -7.29 -4.12 -14.03
N ARG A 265 -6.55 -5.08 -13.46
CA ARG A 265 -6.95 -6.49 -13.40
C ARG A 265 -7.85 -6.72 -12.19
N ARG A 266 -9.14 -6.99 -12.42
CA ARG A 266 -10.10 -7.56 -11.45
C ARG A 266 -9.44 -8.75 -10.73
N PRO A 267 -9.26 -8.69 -9.40
CA PRO A 267 -8.73 -9.81 -8.64
C PRO A 267 -9.67 -11.01 -8.67
N TYR A 268 -9.11 -12.22 -8.61
CA TYR A 268 -9.86 -13.46 -8.42
C TYR A 268 -9.25 -14.20 -7.23
N ARG A 269 -10.02 -14.32 -6.14
CA ARG A 269 -9.60 -15.00 -4.91
C ARG A 269 -10.44 -16.26 -4.73
N ALA A 270 -9.79 -17.40 -4.60
CA ALA A 270 -10.44 -18.70 -4.41
C ALA A 270 -9.83 -19.41 -3.20
N PRO A 271 -10.13 -18.96 -1.97
CA PRO A 271 -9.63 -19.62 -0.77
C PRO A 271 -10.16 -21.06 -0.68
N HIS A 272 -9.32 -21.96 -0.18
CA HIS A 272 -9.71 -23.34 0.08
C HIS A 272 -10.76 -23.40 1.21
N HIS A 273 -11.66 -24.39 1.23
CA HIS A 273 -12.70 -24.54 2.26
C HIS A 273 -12.15 -24.73 3.69
N THR A 274 -10.87 -25.10 3.81
CA THR A 274 -10.15 -25.17 5.10
C THR A 274 -9.58 -23.82 5.56
N ALA A 275 -9.79 -22.74 4.80
CA ALA A 275 -9.33 -21.41 5.17
C ALA A 275 -10.00 -20.94 6.47
N SER A 276 -9.18 -20.46 7.40
CA SER A 276 -9.68 -19.92 8.67
C SER A 276 -10.40 -18.58 8.45
N GLY A 277 -11.27 -18.20 9.39
CA GLY A 277 -11.90 -16.88 9.38
C GLY A 277 -10.87 -15.73 9.40
N VAL A 278 -9.70 -15.93 10.03
CA VAL A 278 -8.61 -14.94 10.02
C VAL A 278 -7.98 -14.80 8.64
N ALA A 279 -7.89 -15.88 7.85
CA ALA A 279 -7.40 -15.78 6.48
C ALA A 279 -8.38 -15.01 5.58
N LEU A 280 -9.69 -15.18 5.80
CA LEU A 280 -10.73 -14.50 5.03
C LEU A 280 -10.85 -13.02 5.37
N VAL A 281 -10.99 -12.67 6.66
CA VAL A 281 -11.11 -11.28 7.11
C VAL A 281 -9.79 -10.54 7.01
N GLY A 282 -8.70 -11.25 7.32
CA GLY A 282 -7.41 -10.65 7.63
C GLY A 282 -7.18 -10.59 9.14
N GLY A 283 -6.00 -10.11 9.51
CA GLY A 283 -5.58 -10.01 10.90
C GLY A 283 -4.06 -9.99 11.06
N GLY A 284 -3.60 -10.31 12.26
CA GLY A 284 -2.20 -10.24 12.67
C GLY A 284 -1.98 -9.30 13.85
N SER A 285 -0.74 -9.24 14.35
CA SER A 285 -0.33 -8.21 15.32
C SER A 285 -0.42 -6.80 14.73
N HIS A 286 -0.16 -6.71 13.42
CA HIS A 286 -0.44 -5.57 12.57
C HIS A 286 -1.63 -5.94 11.69
N PRO A 287 -2.77 -5.22 11.76
CA PRO A 287 -3.93 -5.51 10.92
C PRO A 287 -3.55 -5.51 9.44
N ARG A 288 -3.73 -6.65 8.77
CA ARG A 288 -3.50 -6.83 7.33
C ARG A 288 -4.80 -7.26 6.63
N PRO A 289 -4.99 -6.90 5.35
CA PRO A 289 -6.15 -7.33 4.59
C PRO A 289 -6.15 -8.86 4.40
N GLY A 290 -7.33 -9.47 4.50
CA GLY A 290 -7.54 -10.89 4.18
C GLY A 290 -8.03 -11.11 2.74
N GLU A 291 -8.38 -12.36 2.42
CA GLU A 291 -8.89 -12.78 1.10
C GLU A 291 -10.06 -11.92 0.61
N ILE A 292 -10.94 -11.51 1.52
CA ILE A 292 -12.12 -10.72 1.16
C ILE A 292 -11.72 -9.32 0.67
N SER A 293 -10.85 -8.62 1.40
CA SER A 293 -10.32 -7.31 0.97
C SER A 293 -9.41 -7.44 -0.24
N LEU A 294 -8.66 -8.54 -0.37
CA LEU A 294 -7.85 -8.81 -1.56
C LEU A 294 -8.70 -9.08 -2.81
N ALA A 295 -9.97 -9.43 -2.65
CA ALA A 295 -10.94 -9.55 -3.74
C ALA A 295 -11.59 -8.20 -4.12
N MET A 296 -11.12 -7.06 -3.59
CA MET A 296 -11.69 -5.74 -3.85
C MET A 296 -11.81 -5.43 -5.34
N HIS A 297 -13.01 -4.98 -5.71
CA HIS A 297 -13.48 -4.74 -7.07
C HIS A 297 -13.38 -5.97 -7.98
N GLY A 298 -13.19 -7.16 -7.44
CA GLY A 298 -13.05 -8.40 -8.18
C GLY A 298 -14.04 -9.45 -7.70
N VAL A 299 -13.56 -10.69 -7.64
CA VAL A 299 -14.36 -11.87 -7.39
C VAL A 299 -13.79 -12.65 -6.22
N LEU A 300 -14.64 -12.95 -5.24
CA LEU A 300 -14.37 -13.97 -4.23
C LEU A 300 -15.14 -15.23 -4.62
N PHE A 301 -14.41 -16.29 -4.93
CA PHE A 301 -14.97 -17.59 -5.28
C PHE A 301 -14.89 -18.55 -4.11
N LEU A 302 -16.03 -19.11 -3.69
CA LEU A 302 -16.10 -20.16 -2.68
C LEU A 302 -16.57 -21.45 -3.35
N ASP A 303 -15.64 -22.36 -3.61
CA ASP A 303 -15.97 -23.69 -4.10
C ASP A 303 -16.43 -24.58 -2.95
N GLU A 304 -17.37 -25.48 -3.21
CA GLU A 304 -17.90 -26.38 -2.17
C GLU A 304 -18.41 -25.62 -0.93
N LEU A 305 -19.26 -24.62 -1.12
CA LEU A 305 -19.75 -23.72 -0.07
C LEU A 305 -20.24 -24.45 1.20
N ALA A 306 -20.84 -25.64 1.04
CA ALA A 306 -21.33 -26.46 2.14
C ALA A 306 -20.22 -27.05 3.04
N GLU A 307 -18.99 -27.14 2.55
CA GLU A 307 -17.82 -27.66 3.29
C GLU A 307 -17.15 -26.60 4.16
N PHE A 308 -17.46 -25.31 3.95
CA PHE A 308 -16.94 -24.26 4.81
C PHE A 308 -17.57 -24.32 6.20
N ASP A 309 -16.75 -24.15 7.23
CA ASP A 309 -17.27 -24.01 8.59
C ASP A 309 -18.25 -22.84 8.68
N ARG A 310 -19.39 -23.07 9.33
CA ARG A 310 -20.46 -22.05 9.45
C ARG A 310 -19.95 -20.72 10.00
N LYS A 311 -19.04 -20.73 10.98
CA LYS A 311 -18.49 -19.49 11.56
C LYS A 311 -17.67 -18.71 10.53
N VAL A 312 -17.04 -19.41 9.61
CA VAL A 312 -16.27 -18.81 8.51
C VAL A 312 -17.21 -18.16 7.48
N LEU A 313 -18.38 -18.74 7.23
CA LEU A 313 -19.39 -18.13 6.35
C LEU A 313 -20.10 -16.92 6.99
N GLU A 314 -20.39 -16.96 8.30
CA GLU A 314 -21.03 -15.83 9.01
C GLU A 314 -20.20 -14.55 8.92
N VAL A 315 -18.88 -14.68 8.85
CA VAL A 315 -17.94 -13.58 8.65
C VAL A 315 -18.18 -12.81 7.35
N LEU A 316 -18.75 -13.43 6.31
CA LEU A 316 -19.00 -12.78 5.02
C LEU A 316 -20.20 -11.83 5.05
N ARG A 317 -21.06 -11.91 6.06
CA ARG A 317 -22.31 -11.12 6.12
C ARG A 317 -22.04 -9.62 6.15
N GLU A 318 -21.24 -9.15 7.09
CA GLU A 318 -20.93 -7.72 7.22
C GLU A 318 -20.21 -7.16 5.96
N PRO A 319 -19.20 -7.84 5.38
CA PRO A 319 -18.58 -7.39 4.14
C PRO A 319 -19.53 -7.31 2.95
N LEU A 320 -20.44 -8.27 2.79
CA LEU A 320 -21.42 -8.27 1.70
C LEU A 320 -22.44 -7.13 1.81
N GLU A 321 -22.80 -6.73 3.04
CA GLU A 321 -23.78 -5.67 3.28
C GLU A 321 -23.13 -4.27 3.28
N SER A 322 -22.00 -4.12 3.96
CA SER A 322 -21.35 -2.82 4.19
C SER A 322 -20.26 -2.48 3.16
N GLY A 323 -19.74 -3.50 2.45
CA GLY A 323 -18.60 -3.35 1.54
C GLY A 323 -17.29 -3.02 2.24
N LYS A 324 -17.17 -3.31 3.55
CA LYS A 324 -15.98 -3.04 4.36
C LYS A 324 -15.78 -4.07 5.47
N ILE A 325 -14.56 -4.13 5.97
CA ILE A 325 -14.11 -4.99 7.05
C ILE A 325 -13.42 -4.11 8.09
N THR A 326 -13.88 -4.20 9.34
CA THR A 326 -13.21 -3.58 10.48
C THR A 326 -12.43 -4.63 11.25
N ILE A 327 -11.11 -4.50 11.30
CA ILE A 327 -10.25 -5.37 12.11
C ILE A 327 -9.90 -4.62 13.39
N SER A 328 -10.47 -5.07 14.51
CA SER A 328 -10.12 -4.57 15.84
C SER A 328 -9.27 -5.60 16.62
N ARG A 329 -8.11 -5.13 17.11
CA ARG A 329 -7.21 -5.88 18.01
C ARG A 329 -6.79 -4.97 19.16
N ALA A 330 -6.29 -5.57 20.24
CA ALA A 330 -6.12 -4.97 21.58
C ALA A 330 -5.61 -3.51 21.66
N ALA A 331 -4.86 -3.00 20.68
CA ALA A 331 -4.39 -1.61 20.64
C ALA A 331 -4.61 -0.88 19.30
N ARG A 332 -5.20 -1.51 18.27
CA ARG A 332 -5.33 -0.91 16.92
C ARG A 332 -6.61 -1.35 16.22
N GLN A 333 -7.25 -0.40 15.54
CA GLN A 333 -8.37 -0.63 14.64
C GLN A 333 -7.96 -0.22 13.24
N ALA A 334 -8.23 -1.06 12.24
CA ALA A 334 -8.03 -0.71 10.84
C ALA A 334 -9.28 -1.08 10.05
N GLU A 335 -9.69 -0.19 9.15
CA GLU A 335 -10.77 -0.44 8.20
C GLU A 335 -10.18 -0.77 6.83
N PHE A 336 -10.64 -1.87 6.23
CA PHE A 336 -10.29 -2.28 4.88
C PHE A 336 -11.56 -2.35 4.03
N PRO A 337 -11.59 -1.74 2.84
CA PRO A 337 -12.72 -1.89 1.95
C PRO A 337 -12.78 -3.34 1.43
N ALA A 338 -13.98 -3.78 1.12
CA ALA A 338 -14.33 -5.17 0.82
C ALA A 338 -15.53 -5.22 -0.14
N ARG A 339 -15.49 -4.45 -1.23
CA ARG A 339 -16.49 -4.51 -2.30
C ARG A 339 -16.05 -5.56 -3.31
N PHE A 340 -16.68 -6.72 -3.31
CA PHE A 340 -16.39 -7.83 -4.21
C PHE A 340 -17.69 -8.47 -4.67
N GLN A 341 -17.66 -9.18 -5.80
CA GLN A 341 -18.77 -10.05 -6.18
C GLN A 341 -18.51 -11.46 -5.65
N LEU A 342 -19.47 -12.01 -4.90
CA LEU A 342 -19.39 -13.37 -4.39
C LEU A 342 -19.92 -14.36 -5.43
N ILE A 343 -19.06 -15.28 -5.86
CA ILE A 343 -19.45 -16.43 -6.65
C ILE A 343 -19.27 -17.67 -5.78
N ALA A 344 -20.33 -18.45 -5.61
CA ALA A 344 -20.28 -19.67 -4.82
C ALA A 344 -20.69 -20.86 -5.67
N ALA A 345 -20.13 -22.03 -5.37
CA ALA A 345 -20.53 -23.29 -5.95
C ALA A 345 -20.79 -24.32 -4.84
N MET A 346 -21.80 -25.16 -5.00
CA MET A 346 -21.96 -26.33 -4.15
C MET A 346 -22.54 -27.52 -4.92
N ASN A 347 -22.33 -28.69 -4.34
CA ASN A 347 -22.99 -29.92 -4.78
C ASN A 347 -24.36 -30.00 -4.09
N PRO A 348 -25.39 -30.51 -4.79
CA PRO A 348 -26.76 -30.58 -4.28
C PRO A 348 -26.93 -31.55 -3.11
#